data_AF-A0A538T1K8-F1
#
_entry.id   AF-A0A538T1K8-F1
#
_cell.length_a   1.000
_cell.length_b   1.000
_cell.length_c   1.000
_cell.angle_alpha   90.00
_cell.angle_beta   90.00
_cell.angle_gamma   90.00
#
_symmetry.space_group_name_H-M   'P 1'
#
loop_
_entity.id
_entity.type
_entity.pdbx_description
1 polymer ?
#
loop_
_entity_poly.entity_id
_entity_poly.type
_entity_poly.pdbx_seq_one_letter_code
_entity_poly.pdbx_strand_id
1 'polypeptide(L)'
;MIWDPDHPSTGTYYVDRSDPACSNTGPGTEAQPYCTISAAVGNRGGPGVTILVKPGVYPEQVMLKSGAPNAPFQLRALPGVVVDGADLFSDPAKWVQVSGNVWLAPDVTWNPAQVFADGARLAASNAQPASLPARSFVWAQGAGLYVNAGGGNPATHQAMVGHRANGFTANGRSWATVDGFTVMRTEDRGIYLLGSCANVTLTHNT
;
A
#
# COMPACT_ATOMS: atom_id res chain seq x y z
N MET A 1 -2.54 -6.30 41.96
CA MET A 1 -3.54 -6.16 40.88
C MET A 1 -3.21 -4.86 40.16
N ILE A 2 -2.38 -4.95 39.13
CA ILE A 2 -1.96 -3.79 38.33
C ILE A 2 -3.04 -3.60 37.27
N TRP A 3 -3.67 -2.44 37.26
CA TRP A 3 -4.53 -1.99 36.16
C TRP A 3 -3.63 -1.81 34.94
N ASP A 4 -3.80 -2.63 33.90
CA ASP A 4 -3.21 -2.39 32.58
C ASP A 4 -4.36 -1.99 31.63
N PRO A 5 -4.51 -0.68 31.32
CA PRO A 5 -5.62 -0.19 30.53
C PRO A 5 -5.53 -0.45 29.02
N ASP A 6 -4.43 -1.01 28.47
CA ASP A 6 -4.20 -1.01 27.01
C ASP A 6 -3.83 -2.38 26.42
N HIS A 7 -4.39 -3.47 26.95
CA HIS A 7 -4.44 -4.70 26.15
C HIS A 7 -5.48 -4.52 25.04
N PRO A 8 -5.10 -4.60 23.74
CA PRO A 8 -6.10 -4.62 22.68
C PRO A 8 -7.07 -5.77 22.97
N SER A 9 -8.37 -5.49 22.93
CA SER A 9 -9.37 -6.54 23.16
C SER A 9 -9.15 -7.67 22.16
N THR A 10 -8.82 -8.85 22.68
CA THR A 10 -8.65 -10.07 21.89
C THR A 10 -9.91 -10.33 21.08
N GLY A 11 -9.77 -10.72 19.82
CA GLY A 11 -10.92 -10.93 18.95
C GLY A 11 -10.62 -10.68 17.48
N THR A 12 -11.68 -10.67 16.68
CA THR A 12 -11.63 -10.45 15.24
C THR A 12 -12.10 -9.03 14.90
N TYR A 13 -11.31 -8.32 14.10
CA TYR A 13 -11.64 -7.02 13.54
C TYR A 13 -11.59 -7.05 12.02
N TYR A 14 -12.29 -6.13 11.40
CA TYR A 14 -12.53 -6.15 9.96
C TYR A 14 -11.97 -4.90 9.29
N VAL A 15 -11.43 -5.09 8.10
CA VAL A 15 -11.04 -4.01 7.20
C VAL A 15 -11.82 -4.18 5.91
N ASP A 16 -12.54 -3.15 5.50
CA ASP A 16 -13.25 -3.11 4.23
C ASP A 16 -13.30 -1.65 3.78
N ARG A 17 -12.50 -1.33 2.77
CA ARG A 17 -12.45 0.04 2.22
C ARG A 17 -13.61 0.36 1.29
N SER A 18 -14.31 -0.68 0.82
CA SER A 18 -15.44 -0.54 -0.09
C SER A 18 -16.75 -0.33 0.67
N ASP A 19 -16.76 -0.70 1.96
CA ASP A 19 -17.88 -0.47 2.85
C ASP A 19 -18.05 1.05 3.11
N PRO A 20 -19.22 1.64 2.79
CA PRO A 20 -19.48 3.06 3.02
C PRO A 20 -19.50 3.45 4.51
N ALA A 21 -19.67 2.48 5.42
CA ALA A 21 -19.63 2.70 6.87
C ALA A 21 -18.21 2.60 7.45
N CYS A 22 -17.19 2.31 6.63
CA CYS A 22 -15.83 2.14 7.14
C CYS A 22 -15.35 3.39 7.90
N SER A 23 -14.57 3.18 8.96
CA SER A 23 -13.97 4.28 9.71
C SER A 23 -12.61 3.89 10.31
N ASN A 24 -11.59 4.72 10.06
CA ASN A 24 -10.25 4.51 10.62
C ASN A 24 -10.16 4.75 12.13
N THR A 25 -11.18 5.38 12.72
CA THR A 25 -11.30 5.62 14.16
C THR A 25 -12.48 4.87 14.77
N GLY A 26 -13.17 4.05 13.97
CA GLY A 26 -14.31 3.25 14.39
C GLY A 26 -13.90 2.03 15.20
N PRO A 27 -14.88 1.22 15.63
CA PRO A 27 -14.64 0.07 16.47
C PRO A 27 -13.97 -1.09 15.72
N GLY A 28 -14.07 -1.15 14.38
CA GLY A 28 -13.53 -2.24 13.56
C GLY A 28 -14.37 -3.51 13.58
N THR A 29 -15.67 -3.38 13.86
CA THR A 29 -16.64 -4.49 13.78
C THR A 29 -16.95 -4.78 12.32
N GLU A 30 -17.61 -5.91 12.03
CA GLU A 30 -18.00 -6.21 10.65
C GLU A 30 -19.00 -5.19 10.08
N ALA A 31 -19.88 -4.63 10.91
CA ALA A 31 -20.84 -3.59 10.51
C ALA A 31 -20.23 -2.18 10.42
N GLN A 32 -19.05 -1.98 11.03
CA GLN A 32 -18.30 -0.73 10.93
C GLN A 32 -16.80 -1.04 10.88
N PRO A 33 -16.31 -1.51 9.72
CA PRO A 33 -14.92 -1.95 9.57
C PRO A 33 -13.96 -0.76 9.53
N TYR A 34 -12.67 -1.03 9.66
CA TYR A 34 -11.65 -0.03 9.33
C TYR A 34 -11.58 0.19 7.82
N CYS A 35 -11.31 1.43 7.37
CA CYS A 35 -11.10 1.69 5.94
C CYS A 35 -9.71 1.25 5.48
N THR A 36 -8.72 1.26 6.37
CA THR A 36 -7.33 0.93 6.05
C THR A 36 -6.80 -0.18 6.94
N ILE A 37 -5.89 -0.98 6.36
CA ILE A 37 -5.23 -2.07 7.07
C ILE A 37 -4.34 -1.48 8.18
N SER A 38 -3.63 -0.39 7.88
CA SER A 38 -2.73 0.26 8.85
C SER A 38 -3.49 0.82 10.05
N ALA A 39 -4.70 1.35 9.87
CA ALA A 39 -5.52 1.80 11.00
C ALA A 39 -5.96 0.62 11.88
N ALA A 40 -6.40 -0.49 11.28
CA ALA A 40 -6.76 -1.68 12.05
C ALA A 40 -5.56 -2.24 12.82
N VAL A 41 -4.41 -2.39 12.16
CA VAL A 41 -3.17 -2.90 12.79
C VAL A 41 -2.67 -1.95 13.88
N GLY A 42 -2.77 -0.64 13.66
CA GLY A 42 -2.39 0.39 14.64
C GLY A 42 -3.26 0.38 15.90
N ASN A 43 -4.58 0.28 15.73
CA ASN A 43 -5.54 0.37 16.83
C ASN A 43 -5.79 -0.96 17.55
N ARG A 44 -5.66 -2.10 16.85
CA ARG A 44 -6.05 -3.43 17.37
C ARG A 44 -4.92 -4.44 17.38
N GLY A 45 -3.86 -4.25 16.60
CA GLY A 45 -2.82 -5.27 16.44
C GLY A 45 -2.12 -5.62 17.75
N GLY A 46 -2.08 -6.90 18.08
CA GLY A 46 -1.47 -7.41 19.31
C GLY A 46 -1.77 -8.88 19.57
N PRO A 47 -1.37 -9.41 20.74
CA PRO A 47 -1.60 -10.81 21.09
C PRO A 47 -3.07 -11.22 21.04
N GLY A 48 -3.36 -12.35 20.39
CA GLY A 48 -4.71 -12.93 20.30
C GLY A 48 -5.68 -12.18 19.39
N VAL A 49 -5.21 -11.21 18.61
CA VAL A 49 -6.03 -10.45 17.66
C VAL A 49 -5.93 -11.02 16.26
N THR A 50 -7.08 -11.14 15.60
CA THR A 50 -7.19 -11.40 14.17
C THR A 50 -7.75 -10.17 13.47
N ILE A 51 -7.08 -9.71 12.42
CA ILE A 51 -7.60 -8.70 11.50
C ILE A 51 -7.90 -9.39 10.17
N LEU A 52 -9.18 -9.41 9.79
CA LEU A 52 -9.67 -9.98 8.54
C LEU A 52 -9.90 -8.84 7.53
N VAL A 53 -9.19 -8.89 6.41
CA VAL A 53 -9.25 -7.87 5.36
C VAL A 53 -10.14 -8.37 4.23
N LYS A 54 -11.20 -7.61 3.90
CA LYS A 54 -12.14 -7.88 2.82
C LYS A 54 -11.57 -7.42 1.47
N PRO A 55 -12.06 -7.97 0.33
CA PRO A 55 -11.47 -7.76 -0.99
C PRO A 55 -11.37 -6.27 -1.36
N GLY A 56 -10.27 -5.88 -2.00
CA GLY A 56 -10.01 -4.50 -2.38
C GLY A 56 -8.53 -4.19 -2.58
N VAL A 57 -8.25 -3.04 -3.19
CA VAL A 57 -6.89 -2.53 -3.39
C VAL A 57 -6.56 -1.51 -2.32
N TYR A 58 -5.56 -1.78 -1.49
CA TYR A 58 -5.12 -0.98 -0.36
C TYR A 58 -3.74 -0.36 -0.66
N PRO A 59 -3.65 0.91 -1.09
CA PRO A 59 -2.38 1.58 -1.33
C PRO A 59 -1.75 1.92 0.03
N GLU A 60 -1.04 0.97 0.62
CA GLU A 60 -0.60 1.01 2.02
C GLU A 60 0.75 0.33 2.22
N GLN A 61 1.47 0.77 3.24
CA GLN A 61 2.62 0.07 3.80
C GLN A 61 2.29 -0.24 5.25
N VAL A 62 2.09 -1.51 5.56
CA VAL A 62 1.57 -1.97 6.84
C VAL A 62 2.72 -2.41 7.75
N MET A 63 2.80 -1.85 8.95
CA MET A 63 3.77 -2.28 9.95
C MET A 63 3.15 -3.30 10.92
N LEU A 64 3.67 -4.53 10.91
CA LEU A 64 3.19 -5.61 11.77
C LEU A 64 3.44 -5.32 13.26
N LYS A 65 2.55 -5.88 14.09
CA LYS A 65 2.66 -5.94 15.56
C LYS A 65 3.08 -7.35 15.99
N SER A 66 3.53 -7.49 17.22
CA SER A 66 3.83 -8.80 17.80
C SER A 66 2.57 -9.45 18.37
N GLY A 67 2.53 -10.78 18.34
CA GLY A 67 1.69 -11.57 19.23
C GLY A 67 2.47 -12.14 20.41
N ALA A 68 1.96 -13.22 21.00
CA ALA A 68 2.61 -13.98 22.07
C ALA A 68 2.60 -15.49 21.77
N PRO A 69 3.47 -16.29 22.42
CA PRO A 69 3.38 -17.75 22.39
C PRO A 69 1.99 -18.17 22.90
N ASN A 70 1.19 -18.84 22.07
CA ASN A 70 -0.23 -19.19 22.31
C ASN A 70 -1.28 -18.10 22.08
N ALA A 71 -0.88 -16.88 21.71
CA ALA A 71 -1.79 -15.82 21.31
C ALA A 71 -1.17 -14.99 20.16
N PRO A 72 -0.97 -15.59 18.98
CA PRO A 72 -0.35 -14.90 17.85
C PRO A 72 -1.23 -13.74 17.36
N PHE A 73 -0.60 -12.71 16.80
CA PHE A 73 -1.28 -11.70 16.01
C PHE A 73 -1.49 -12.24 14.58
N GLN A 74 -2.70 -12.17 14.06
CA GLN A 74 -3.05 -12.69 12.74
C GLN A 74 -3.58 -11.58 11.84
N LEU A 75 -2.89 -11.30 10.74
CA LEU A 75 -3.37 -10.44 9.68
C LEU A 75 -3.69 -11.30 8.46
N ARG A 76 -4.97 -11.39 8.10
CA ARG A 76 -5.47 -12.35 7.10
C ARG A 76 -6.29 -11.65 6.04
N ALA A 77 -6.01 -11.92 4.78
CA ALA A 77 -6.78 -11.48 3.64
C ALA A 77 -7.84 -12.51 3.24
N LEU A 78 -9.02 -12.02 2.87
CA LEU A 78 -9.95 -12.77 2.02
C LEU A 78 -9.49 -12.74 0.55
N PRO A 79 -9.97 -13.63 -0.32
CA PRO A 79 -9.59 -13.64 -1.73
C PRO A 79 -9.83 -12.28 -2.42
N GLY A 80 -8.83 -11.75 -3.10
CA GLY A 80 -8.93 -10.47 -3.84
C GLY A 80 -8.46 -9.23 -3.08
N VAL A 81 -7.72 -9.40 -1.97
CA VAL A 81 -7.03 -8.29 -1.30
C VAL A 81 -5.67 -8.05 -1.95
N VAL A 82 -5.46 -6.81 -2.41
CA VAL A 82 -4.18 -6.33 -2.94
C VAL A 82 -3.65 -5.24 -2.03
N VAL A 83 -2.44 -5.40 -1.52
CA VAL A 83 -1.66 -4.29 -0.93
C VAL A 83 -0.76 -3.71 -2.00
N ASP A 84 -0.96 -2.44 -2.29
CA ASP A 84 -0.34 -1.76 -3.41
C ASP A 84 0.68 -0.71 -2.97
N GLY A 85 1.87 -0.78 -3.55
CA GLY A 85 2.90 0.23 -3.30
C GLY A 85 2.68 1.53 -4.07
N ALA A 86 1.83 1.51 -5.10
CA ALA A 86 1.60 2.65 -5.97
C ALA A 86 0.30 3.40 -5.65
N ASP A 87 0.28 4.70 -5.94
CA ASP A 87 -0.90 5.54 -5.91
C ASP A 87 -1.53 5.65 -7.30
N LEU A 88 -2.87 5.65 -7.36
CA LEU A 88 -3.62 5.86 -8.59
C LEU A 88 -3.66 7.36 -8.94
N PHE A 89 -3.16 7.68 -10.13
CA PHE A 89 -3.12 9.03 -10.71
C PHE A 89 -4.09 9.15 -11.90
N SER A 90 -5.33 8.68 -11.71
CA SER A 90 -6.39 8.68 -12.73
C SER A 90 -7.22 9.97 -12.79
N ASP A 91 -6.92 10.98 -11.97
CA ASP A 91 -7.56 12.29 -12.05
C ASP A 91 -6.83 13.17 -13.07
N PRO A 92 -7.46 13.55 -14.19
CA PRO A 92 -6.84 14.39 -15.21
C PRO A 92 -6.34 15.74 -14.68
N ALA A 93 -6.93 16.27 -13.60
CA ALA A 93 -6.52 17.54 -13.01
C ALA A 93 -5.13 17.49 -12.37
N LYS A 94 -4.62 16.30 -12.05
CA LYS A 94 -3.26 16.09 -11.55
C LYS A 94 -2.18 16.25 -12.63
N TRP A 95 -2.57 16.39 -13.90
CA TRP A 95 -1.66 16.36 -15.04
C TRP A 95 -1.71 17.66 -15.86
N VAL A 96 -0.55 18.27 -16.07
CA VAL A 96 -0.37 19.45 -16.92
C VAL A 96 0.35 19.03 -18.20
N GLN A 97 -0.23 19.32 -19.36
CA GLN A 97 0.42 19.00 -20.63
C GLN A 97 1.64 19.89 -20.83
N VAL A 98 2.78 19.28 -21.19
CA VAL A 98 4.05 19.98 -21.39
C VAL A 98 4.32 20.17 -22.88
N SER A 99 4.30 19.08 -23.65
CA SER A 99 4.52 19.09 -25.09
C SER A 99 4.08 17.75 -25.67
N GLY A 100 3.34 17.76 -26.78
CA GLY A 100 2.84 16.54 -27.42
C GLY A 100 2.15 15.62 -26.42
N ASN A 101 2.70 14.42 -26.21
CA ASN A 101 2.18 13.41 -25.27
C ASN A 101 2.90 13.38 -23.91
N VAL A 102 3.69 14.41 -23.60
CA VAL A 102 4.37 14.52 -22.30
C VAL A 102 3.53 15.35 -21.34
N TRP A 103 3.28 14.80 -20.17
CA TRP A 103 2.50 15.42 -19.10
C TRP A 103 3.29 15.43 -17.80
N LEU A 104 3.11 16.48 -17.02
CA LEU A 104 3.69 16.67 -15.69
C LEU A 104 2.64 16.45 -14.62
N ALA A 105 2.94 15.59 -13.65
CA ALA A 105 2.27 15.54 -12.35
C ALA A 105 3.14 16.28 -11.30
N PRO A 106 2.86 17.56 -11.01
CA PRO A 106 3.70 18.37 -10.13
C PRO A 106 3.62 17.93 -8.66
N ASP A 107 2.51 17.33 -8.25
CA ASP A 107 2.30 16.87 -6.88
C ASP A 107 3.11 15.60 -6.54
N VAL A 108 3.73 14.97 -7.53
CA VAL A 108 4.67 13.86 -7.33
C VAL A 108 6.02 14.42 -6.88
N THR A 109 6.08 14.77 -5.60
CA THR A 109 7.25 15.40 -4.96
C THR A 109 8.32 14.40 -4.49
N TRP A 110 8.06 13.10 -4.65
CA TRP A 110 9.01 12.01 -4.39
C TRP A 110 9.53 11.44 -5.71
N ASN A 111 10.67 10.74 -5.66
CA ASN A 111 11.25 10.08 -6.83
C ASN A 111 10.72 8.63 -6.95
N PRO A 112 9.71 8.35 -7.81
CA PRO A 112 9.20 7.00 -7.99
C PRO A 112 10.24 6.14 -8.72
N ALA A 113 10.49 4.93 -8.24
CA ALA A 113 11.33 3.96 -8.96
C ALA A 113 10.53 3.25 -10.07
N GLN A 114 9.21 3.34 -10.06
CA GLN A 114 8.34 2.79 -11.11
C GLN A 114 7.09 3.61 -11.36
N VAL A 115 6.68 3.65 -12.63
CA VAL A 115 5.40 4.19 -13.08
C VAL A 115 4.79 3.19 -14.04
N PHE A 116 3.47 3.02 -13.98
CA PHE A 116 2.71 2.16 -14.88
C PHE A 116 1.64 2.97 -15.60
N ALA A 117 1.29 2.51 -16.80
CA ALA A 117 0.15 2.98 -17.57
C ALA A 117 -0.41 1.78 -18.35
N ASP A 118 -1.73 1.66 -18.47
CA ASP A 118 -2.41 0.54 -19.12
C ASP A 118 -1.98 -0.83 -18.55
N GLY A 119 -1.73 -0.89 -17.24
CA GLY A 119 -1.28 -2.11 -16.56
C GLY A 119 0.19 -2.51 -16.81
N ALA A 120 0.93 -1.80 -17.66
CA ALA A 120 2.34 -2.10 -17.97
C ALA A 120 3.30 -1.05 -17.43
N ARG A 121 4.49 -1.50 -16.99
CA ARG A 121 5.54 -0.62 -16.46
C ARG A 121 6.13 0.24 -17.58
N LEU A 122 6.28 1.53 -17.32
CA LEU A 122 6.95 2.48 -18.20
C LEU A 122 8.47 2.39 -18.03
N ALA A 123 9.20 2.71 -19.09
CA ALA A 123 10.65 2.80 -19.02
C ALA A 123 11.09 4.06 -18.25
N ALA A 124 12.00 3.92 -17.29
CA ALA A 124 12.66 5.07 -16.69
C ALA A 124 13.57 5.74 -17.74
N SER A 125 13.58 7.06 -17.77
CA SER A 125 14.31 7.86 -18.75
C SER A 125 15.12 8.96 -18.08
N ASN A 126 16.20 9.35 -18.75
CA ASN A 126 17.09 10.45 -18.45
C ASN A 126 17.05 11.51 -19.56
N ALA A 127 16.09 11.40 -20.49
CA ALA A 127 15.83 12.42 -21.50
C ALA A 127 15.30 13.71 -20.86
N GLN A 128 15.45 14.83 -21.58
CA GLN A 128 14.80 16.08 -21.20
C GLN A 128 13.27 15.90 -21.25
N PRO A 129 12.50 16.51 -20.33
CA PRO A 129 11.06 16.32 -20.29
C PRO A 129 10.35 16.55 -21.63
N ALA A 130 10.69 17.62 -22.35
CA ALA A 130 10.05 17.94 -23.63
C ALA A 130 10.28 16.90 -24.75
N SER A 131 11.27 16.01 -24.61
CA SER A 131 11.61 14.96 -25.58
C SER A 131 11.46 13.54 -25.02
N LEU A 132 10.68 13.38 -23.95
CA LEU A 132 10.47 12.11 -23.28
C LEU A 132 9.87 11.06 -24.24
N PRO A 133 10.54 9.91 -24.48
CA PRO A 133 10.04 8.87 -25.38
C PRO A 133 8.67 8.34 -24.98
N ALA A 134 7.91 7.83 -25.97
CA ALA A 134 6.67 7.11 -25.69
C ALA A 134 6.91 5.97 -24.69
N ARG A 135 5.94 5.73 -23.80
CA ARG A 135 5.98 4.68 -22.78
C ARG A 135 7.16 4.83 -21.80
N SER A 136 7.48 6.08 -21.43
CA SER A 136 8.55 6.36 -20.48
C SER A 136 8.17 7.43 -19.46
N PHE A 137 8.95 7.50 -18.38
CA PHE A 137 8.81 8.51 -17.33
C PHE A 137 10.19 9.05 -16.90
N VAL A 138 10.21 10.28 -16.41
CA VAL A 138 11.37 10.88 -15.74
C VAL A 138 10.87 11.73 -14.59
N TRP A 139 11.51 11.62 -13.42
CA TRP A 139 11.25 12.52 -12.31
C TRP A 139 12.33 13.61 -12.26
N ALA A 140 11.90 14.85 -12.08
CA ALA A 140 12.81 15.98 -11.93
C ALA A 140 12.60 16.65 -10.57
N GLN A 141 13.68 16.73 -9.80
CA GLN A 141 13.68 17.35 -8.48
C GLN A 141 13.16 18.79 -8.55
N GLY A 142 12.19 19.10 -7.69
CA GLY A 142 11.57 20.43 -7.59
C GLY A 142 10.48 20.70 -8.64
N ALA A 143 10.32 19.86 -9.67
CA ALA A 143 9.27 20.01 -10.68
C ALA A 143 8.17 18.94 -10.55
N GLY A 144 8.55 17.67 -10.42
CA GLY A 144 7.64 16.54 -10.30
C GLY A 144 7.88 15.44 -11.33
N LEU A 145 6.85 14.62 -11.57
CA LEU A 145 6.92 13.46 -12.45
C LEU A 145 6.45 13.80 -13.87
N TYR A 146 7.32 13.61 -14.85
CA TYR A 146 6.95 13.66 -16.26
C TYR A 146 6.66 12.26 -16.80
N VAL A 147 5.56 12.11 -17.52
CA VAL A 147 5.12 10.85 -18.12
C VAL A 147 4.72 11.06 -19.57
N ASN A 148 5.15 10.13 -20.42
CA ASN A 148 4.58 9.93 -21.73
C ASN A 148 3.97 8.52 -21.78
N ALA A 149 2.64 8.45 -21.68
CA ALA A 149 1.90 7.18 -21.64
C ALA A 149 1.83 6.46 -23.01
N GLY A 150 2.41 7.04 -24.07
CA GLY A 150 2.28 6.58 -25.45
C GLY A 150 1.16 7.28 -26.24
N GLY A 151 0.56 8.31 -25.65
CA GLY A 151 -0.58 9.04 -26.20
C GLY A 151 -1.42 9.59 -25.04
N GLY A 152 -2.14 10.70 -25.27
CA GLY A 152 -3.16 11.18 -24.33
C GLY A 152 -2.64 11.56 -22.93
N ASN A 153 -3.57 11.90 -22.05
CA ASN A 153 -3.27 12.23 -20.65
C ASN A 153 -3.07 10.94 -19.84
N PRO A 154 -1.98 10.77 -19.07
CA PRO A 154 -1.73 9.55 -18.29
C PRO A 154 -2.87 9.13 -17.35
N ALA A 155 -3.71 10.07 -16.91
CA ALA A 155 -4.92 9.75 -16.15
C ALA A 155 -5.87 8.79 -16.88
N THR A 156 -6.03 8.94 -18.20
CA THR A 156 -6.89 8.04 -19.01
C THR A 156 -6.25 6.67 -19.26
N HIS A 157 -4.97 6.53 -18.94
CA HIS A 157 -4.20 5.29 -18.99
C HIS A 157 -4.07 4.63 -17.61
N GLN A 158 -4.91 5.03 -16.64
CA GLN A 158 -4.89 4.52 -15.27
C GLN A 158 -3.49 4.56 -14.66
N ALA A 159 -2.80 5.69 -14.80
CA ALA A 159 -1.43 5.83 -14.34
C ALA A 159 -1.29 5.45 -12.86
N MET A 160 -0.31 4.60 -12.55
CA MET A 160 0.02 4.20 -11.18
C MET A 160 1.45 4.60 -10.88
N VAL A 161 1.63 5.41 -9.85
CA VAL A 161 2.93 5.99 -9.48
C VAL A 161 3.41 5.31 -8.21
N GLY A 162 4.53 4.60 -8.29
CA GLY A 162 5.13 3.95 -7.11
C GLY A 162 5.49 4.98 -6.04
N HIS A 163 5.30 4.62 -4.77
CA HIS A 163 5.48 5.55 -3.66
C HIS A 163 5.96 4.86 -2.39
N ARG A 164 5.39 3.69 -2.06
CA ARG A 164 5.70 2.96 -0.83
C ARG A 164 6.80 1.95 -1.09
N ALA A 165 7.77 1.90 -0.19
CA ALA A 165 8.92 1.00 -0.29
C ALA A 165 8.48 -0.47 -0.18
N ASN A 166 7.55 -0.78 0.71
CA ASN A 166 7.12 -2.14 0.99
C ASN A 166 5.60 -2.21 1.15
N GLY A 167 5.02 -3.40 1.03
CA GLY A 167 3.61 -3.66 1.37
C GLY A 167 3.47 -3.99 2.86
N PHE A 168 4.33 -4.88 3.37
CA PHE A 168 4.38 -5.22 4.79
C PHE A 168 5.80 -5.06 5.34
N THR A 169 5.90 -4.55 6.57
CA THR A 169 7.15 -4.44 7.31
C THR A 169 7.03 -4.99 8.71
N ALA A 170 8.10 -5.58 9.24
CA ALA A 170 8.21 -5.93 10.64
C ALA A 170 9.64 -5.67 11.10
N ASN A 171 9.83 -5.06 12.26
CA ASN A 171 11.14 -4.87 12.86
C ASN A 171 11.15 -5.43 14.28
N GLY A 172 11.91 -6.50 14.52
CA GLY A 172 11.98 -7.17 15.82
C GLY A 172 10.62 -7.67 16.33
N ARG A 173 9.71 -8.07 15.43
CA ARG A 173 8.37 -8.57 15.79
C ARG A 173 8.35 -10.07 15.92
N SER A 174 7.48 -10.57 16.78
CA SER A 174 7.37 -12.02 17.01
C SER A 174 5.94 -12.52 17.04
N TRP A 175 5.72 -13.79 16.75
CA TRP A 175 4.42 -14.46 16.84
C TRP A 175 3.32 -13.74 16.03
N ALA A 176 3.64 -13.41 14.79
CA ALA A 176 2.75 -12.69 13.88
C ALA A 176 2.55 -13.47 12.58
N THR A 177 1.36 -13.38 11.99
CA THR A 177 1.03 -14.02 10.71
C THR A 177 0.58 -12.99 9.67
N VAL A 178 1.07 -13.11 8.43
CA VAL A 178 0.53 -12.46 7.24
C VAL A 178 0.08 -13.56 6.26
N ASP A 179 -1.22 -13.64 6.02
CA ASP A 179 -1.86 -14.73 5.27
C ASP A 179 -2.73 -14.20 4.12
N GLY A 180 -2.45 -14.64 2.89
CA GLY A 180 -3.39 -14.53 1.76
C GLY A 180 -3.36 -13.22 0.96
N PHE A 181 -2.36 -12.35 1.15
CA PHE A 181 -2.31 -11.06 0.46
C PHE A 181 -1.58 -11.13 -0.87
N THR A 182 -2.11 -10.46 -1.88
CA THR A 182 -1.32 -10.09 -3.06
C THR A 182 -0.61 -8.77 -2.78
N VAL A 183 0.72 -8.71 -2.97
CA VAL A 183 1.52 -7.49 -2.79
C VAL A 183 2.08 -7.06 -4.14
N MET A 184 1.78 -5.82 -4.55
CA MET A 184 2.17 -5.34 -5.89
C MET A 184 2.78 -3.95 -5.84
N ARG A 185 3.64 -3.65 -6.84
CA ARG A 185 4.14 -2.29 -7.16
C ARG A 185 4.82 -1.56 -5.98
N THR A 186 5.46 -2.31 -5.09
CA THR A 186 6.34 -1.76 -4.05
C THR A 186 7.64 -1.29 -4.66
N GLU A 187 8.19 -0.19 -4.16
CA GLU A 187 9.46 0.38 -4.66
C GLU A 187 10.71 -0.42 -4.26
N ASP A 188 10.55 -1.32 -3.29
CA ASP A 188 11.54 -2.29 -2.85
C ASP A 188 10.85 -3.64 -2.57
N ARG A 189 11.13 -4.30 -1.45
CA ARG A 189 10.61 -5.64 -1.11
C ARG A 189 9.11 -5.60 -0.85
N GLY A 190 8.36 -6.60 -1.33
CA GLY A 190 6.92 -6.73 -1.01
C GLY A 190 6.65 -6.88 0.49
N ILE A 191 7.32 -7.85 1.12
CA ILE A 191 7.28 -8.09 2.58
C ILE A 191 8.72 -8.00 3.11
N TYR A 192 8.96 -7.11 4.07
CA TYR A 192 10.29 -6.88 4.62
C TYR A 192 10.34 -7.12 6.13
N LEU A 193 11.01 -8.22 6.52
CA LEU A 193 11.32 -8.54 7.91
C LEU A 193 12.73 -8.02 8.26
N LEU A 194 12.79 -7.17 9.26
CA LEU A 194 13.98 -6.46 9.74
C LEU A 194 14.27 -6.84 11.19
N GLY A 195 15.54 -6.72 11.59
CA GLY A 195 15.99 -7.02 12.95
C GLY A 195 15.71 -8.47 13.36
N SER A 196 15.66 -8.72 14.67
CA SER A 196 15.47 -10.07 15.23
C SER A 196 13.99 -10.47 15.27
N CYS A 197 13.35 -10.61 14.10
CA CYS A 197 12.01 -11.20 14.02
C CYS A 197 12.05 -12.69 14.35
N ALA A 198 11.06 -13.21 15.10
CA ALA A 198 11.00 -14.61 15.50
C ALA A 198 9.57 -15.17 15.48
N ASN A 199 9.37 -16.39 14.99
CA ASN A 199 8.03 -17.00 14.91
C ASN A 199 7.04 -16.14 14.09
N VAL A 200 7.50 -15.56 12.98
CA VAL A 200 6.64 -14.86 12.01
C VAL A 200 6.29 -15.84 10.89
N THR A 201 5.00 -15.97 10.60
CA THR A 201 4.50 -16.83 9.52
C THR A 201 4.06 -15.96 8.34
N LEU A 202 4.61 -16.25 7.16
CA LEU A 202 4.15 -15.67 5.89
C LEU A 202 3.60 -16.82 5.04
N THR A 203 2.31 -16.80 4.72
CA THR A 203 1.67 -17.90 4.00
C THR A 203 0.66 -17.39 2.97
N HIS A 204 0.52 -18.10 1.85
CA HIS A 204 -0.42 -17.77 0.76
C HIS A 204 -0.33 -16.34 0.19
N ASN A 205 0.80 -15.66 0.37
CA ASN A 205 1.03 -14.34 -0.21
C ASN A 205 1.63 -14.47 -1.62
N THR A 206 1.26 -13.57 -2.52
CA THR A 206 1.74 -13.54 -3.92
C THR A 206 2.34 -12.20 -4.28
#